data_AF-A0A7W5E2K1-F1
#
_entry.id   AF-A0A7W5E2K1-F1
#
_cell.length_a   1.000
_cell.length_b   1.000
_cell.length_c   1.000
_cell.angle_alpha   90.00
_cell.angle_beta   90.00
_cell.angle_gamma   90.00
#
_symmetry.space_group_name_H-M   'P 1'
#
loop_
_entity.id
_entity.type
_entity.pdbx_description
1 polymer ?
#
loop_
_entity_poly.entity_id
_entity_poly.type
_entity_poly.pdbx_seq_one_letter_code
_entity_poly.pdbx_strand_id
1 'polypeptide(L)'
;MMNVEAAATLANHERPHSSHRGFARRVRRGVSLVETVACVMIVVAMATSIIGVMQGSIRVATASRGVVGAPAEARQTLRFLSDRFRSFHDSEGIVKMDSSSIACTSRTYKFDKRKSSSGVGTDLFLVDDSGNETLCVSGSLGDFEYEPISLAGIVVGVELRLHLQKVGEESATLRPMDREAKMTTQVCFAPQFMVTP
;
A
#
# COMPACT_ATOMS: atom_id res chain seq x y z
N MET A 1 -30.82 42.69 16.17
CA MET A 1 -30.89 43.71 15.11
C MET A 1 -29.58 43.68 14.35
N MET A 2 -29.67 43.57 13.02
CA MET A 2 -28.80 44.07 11.94
C MET A 2 -27.53 44.83 12.37
N ASN A 3 -26.38 44.84 11.70
CA ASN A 3 -25.90 44.43 10.37
C ASN A 3 -24.36 44.61 10.45
N VAL A 4 -23.56 43.76 9.80
CA VAL A 4 -22.83 44.08 8.56
C VAL A 4 -22.16 45.47 8.55
N GLU A 5 -20.85 45.50 8.71
CA GLU A 5 -19.95 46.55 8.22
C GLU A 5 -18.67 45.88 7.72
N ALA A 6 -18.01 46.29 6.65
CA ALA A 6 -18.37 46.93 5.40
C ALA A 6 -17.06 46.86 4.59
N ALA A 7 -17.16 46.40 3.34
CA ALA A 7 -16.08 46.49 2.38
C ALA A 7 -16.04 47.87 1.72
N ALA A 8 -14.85 48.23 1.22
CA ALA A 8 -14.57 49.29 0.23
C ALA A 8 -14.74 50.74 0.75
N THR A 9 -14.06 51.78 0.26
CA THR A 9 -13.66 52.05 -1.13
C THR A 9 -12.70 53.25 -1.19
N LEU A 10 -11.72 53.16 -2.09
CA LEU A 10 -11.18 54.18 -3.00
C LEU A 10 -11.07 55.68 -2.62
N ALA A 11 -9.82 56.14 -2.69
CA ALA A 11 -9.27 57.10 -3.67
C ALA A 11 -9.45 58.63 -3.53
N ASN A 12 -8.29 59.29 -3.66
CA ASN A 12 -7.98 60.58 -4.32
C ASN A 12 -8.57 61.89 -3.77
N HIS A 13 -7.70 62.81 -3.32
CA HIS A 13 -7.35 64.04 -4.05
C HIS A 13 -6.33 64.93 -3.27
N GLU A 14 -5.25 65.34 -3.96
CA GLU A 14 -4.59 66.69 -4.01
C GLU A 14 -4.32 67.49 -2.71
N ARG A 15 -3.20 68.19 -2.45
CA ARG A 15 -2.02 68.79 -3.15
C ARG A 15 -1.18 69.50 -2.03
N PRO A 16 -0.17 70.37 -2.28
CA PRO A 16 1.12 70.21 -2.97
C PRO A 16 2.31 70.73 -2.09
N HIS A 17 3.56 70.53 -2.50
CA HIS A 17 4.60 71.58 -2.47
C HIS A 17 5.77 71.23 -3.42
N SER A 18 5.98 72.18 -4.34
CA SER A 18 7.14 72.53 -5.20
C SER A 18 8.53 72.05 -4.77
N SER A 19 9.59 72.00 -5.60
CA SER A 19 9.84 72.18 -7.04
C SER A 19 11.37 71.98 -7.17
N HIS A 20 11.86 71.21 -8.15
CA HIS A 20 13.13 71.50 -8.82
C HIS A 20 13.29 70.60 -10.05
N ARG A 21 13.43 71.26 -11.22
CA ARG A 21 13.78 70.65 -12.51
C ARG A 21 15.15 69.98 -12.43
N GLY A 22 15.24 68.74 -12.87
CA GLY A 22 16.50 68.06 -13.19
C GLY A 22 16.28 67.10 -14.34
N PHE A 23 16.89 67.40 -15.49
CA PHE A 23 17.00 66.52 -16.65
C PHE A 23 17.52 65.14 -16.21
N ALA A 24 16.76 64.07 -16.48
CA ALA A 24 17.30 62.71 -16.44
C ALA A 24 16.89 61.96 -17.70
N ARG A 25 17.85 61.89 -18.63
CA ARG A 25 17.93 60.97 -19.76
C ARG A 25 17.21 59.64 -19.49
N ARG A 26 16.34 59.22 -20.41
CA ARG A 26 16.04 57.80 -20.61
C ARG A 26 17.36 57.08 -20.89
N VAL A 27 17.89 56.40 -19.88
CA VAL A 27 18.90 55.36 -20.07
C VAL A 27 18.14 54.04 -20.07
N ARG A 28 18.02 53.42 -21.24
CA ARG A 28 17.74 51.98 -21.32
C ARG A 28 18.90 51.29 -20.59
N ARG A 29 18.70 50.90 -19.33
CA ARG A 29 19.64 50.01 -18.65
C ARG A 29 19.41 48.63 -19.25
N GLY A 30 20.32 48.24 -20.15
CA GLY A 30 20.46 46.83 -20.52
C GLY A 30 20.75 46.02 -19.27
N VAL A 31 20.19 44.81 -19.21
CA VAL A 31 20.42 43.86 -18.12
C VAL A 31 21.93 43.70 -17.93
N SER A 32 22.43 43.97 -16.73
CA SER A 32 23.85 43.86 -16.44
C SER A 32 24.27 42.39 -16.52
N LEU A 33 25.45 42.11 -17.10
CA LEU A 33 26.04 40.76 -17.14
C LEU A 33 26.12 40.10 -15.76
N VAL A 34 26.24 40.90 -14.70
CA VAL A 34 26.27 40.42 -13.32
C VAL A 34 24.89 39.98 -12.84
N GLU A 35 23.84 40.68 -13.30
CA GLU A 35 22.44 40.40 -12.94
C GLU A 35 21.95 39.11 -13.62
N THR A 36 22.35 38.87 -14.88
CA THR A 36 22.08 37.59 -15.54
C THR A 36 22.81 36.42 -14.89
N VAL A 37 24.08 36.58 -14.49
CA VAL A 37 24.83 35.54 -13.79
C VAL A 37 24.21 35.22 -12.43
N ALA A 38 23.78 36.23 -11.67
CA ALA A 38 23.07 36.02 -10.41
C ALA A 38 21.74 35.27 -10.62
N CYS A 39 20.94 35.67 -11.62
CA CYS A 39 19.69 34.98 -11.95
C CYS A 39 19.92 33.52 -12.35
N VAL A 40 20.96 33.22 -13.15
CA VAL A 40 21.28 31.84 -13.56
C VAL A 40 21.74 31.01 -12.36
N MET A 41 22.57 31.57 -11.47
CA MET A 41 23.04 30.86 -10.28
C MET A 41 21.90 30.54 -9.30
N ILE A 42 20.93 31.43 -9.15
CA ILE A 42 19.72 31.18 -8.33
C ILE A 42 18.89 30.05 -8.94
N VAL A 43 18.66 30.08 -10.27
CA VAL A 43 17.91 29.02 -10.97
C VAL A 43 18.63 27.67 -10.89
N VAL A 44 19.96 27.64 -11.04
CA VAL A 44 20.77 26.41 -10.92
C VAL A 44 20.73 25.87 -9.50
N ALA A 45 20.81 26.71 -8.47
CA ALA A 45 20.72 26.30 -7.07
C ALA A 45 19.33 25.76 -6.71
N MET A 46 18.25 26.35 -7.25
CA MET A 46 16.90 25.80 -7.08
C MET A 46 16.72 24.48 -7.83
N ALA A 47 17.29 24.34 -9.04
CA ALA A 47 17.22 23.11 -9.82
C ALA A 47 17.98 21.93 -9.18
N THR A 48 19.17 22.18 -8.60
CA THR A 48 19.93 21.12 -7.90
C THR A 48 19.24 20.66 -6.62
N SER A 49 18.59 21.57 -5.88
CA SER A 49 17.77 21.24 -4.72
C SER A 49 16.54 20.40 -5.11
N ILE A 50 15.90 20.72 -6.24
CA ILE A 50 14.75 19.96 -6.76
C ILE A 50 15.16 18.56 -7.24
N ILE A 51 16.32 18.39 -7.89
CA ILE A 51 16.77 17.07 -8.39
C ILE A 51 17.18 16.14 -7.24
N GLY A 52 17.87 16.65 -6.21
CA GLY A 52 18.21 15.87 -5.01
C GLY A 52 16.98 15.43 -4.22
N VAL A 53 15.95 16.29 -4.14
CA VAL A 53 14.69 15.99 -3.45
C VAL A 53 13.77 15.11 -4.32
N MET A 54 13.84 15.19 -5.66
CA MET A 54 13.09 14.31 -6.58
C MET A 54 13.57 12.87 -6.56
N GLN A 55 14.88 12.61 -6.45
CA GLN A 55 15.38 11.23 -6.33
C GLN A 55 15.03 10.59 -4.98
N GLY A 56 15.01 11.38 -3.89
CA GLY A 56 14.52 10.92 -2.58
C GLY A 56 13.01 10.70 -2.56
N SER A 57 12.24 11.59 -3.19
CA SER A 57 10.78 11.51 -3.23
C SER A 57 10.26 10.47 -4.22
N ILE A 58 10.97 10.03 -5.26
CA ILE A 58 10.53 8.86 -6.03
C ILE A 58 10.60 7.59 -5.19
N ARG A 59 11.67 7.36 -4.40
CA ARG A 59 11.73 6.21 -3.48
C ARG A 59 10.68 6.29 -2.38
N VAL A 60 10.42 7.48 -1.85
CA VAL A 60 9.41 7.70 -0.79
C VAL A 60 7.98 7.73 -1.36
N ALA A 61 7.77 8.14 -2.61
CA ALA A 61 6.48 8.13 -3.29
C ALA A 61 6.11 6.76 -3.85
N THR A 62 7.10 5.93 -4.25
CA THR A 62 6.86 4.49 -4.47
C THR A 62 6.55 3.77 -3.15
N ALA A 63 7.14 4.22 -2.03
CA ALA A 63 6.79 3.70 -0.70
C ALA A 63 5.42 4.21 -0.20
N SER A 64 4.97 5.41 -0.61
CA SER A 64 3.66 5.95 -0.23
C SER A 64 2.52 5.62 -1.21
N ARG A 65 2.82 5.08 -2.40
CA ARG A 65 1.84 4.49 -3.35
C ARG A 65 1.61 2.99 -3.16
N GLY A 66 2.11 2.39 -2.08
CA GLY A 66 1.65 1.05 -1.65
C GLY A 66 2.09 -0.13 -2.52
N VAL A 67 3.14 0.00 -3.34
CA VAL A 67 3.67 -1.16 -4.08
C VAL A 67 4.51 -2.02 -3.12
N VAL A 68 3.82 -2.85 -2.34
CA VAL A 68 4.44 -3.85 -1.46
C VAL A 68 5.00 -4.96 -2.34
N GLY A 69 6.31 -5.22 -2.25
CA GLY A 69 6.94 -6.33 -2.95
C GLY A 69 6.36 -7.68 -2.51
N ALA A 70 6.40 -8.67 -3.41
CA ALA A 70 5.87 -10.01 -3.17
C ALA A 70 6.31 -10.62 -1.82
N PRO A 71 7.57 -10.46 -1.34
CA PRO A 71 7.98 -11.02 -0.06
C PRO A 71 7.29 -10.39 1.15
N ALA A 72 7.01 -9.09 1.11
CA ALA A 72 6.34 -8.41 2.22
C ALA A 72 4.84 -8.72 2.24
N GLU A 73 4.20 -8.78 1.07
CA GLU A 73 2.82 -9.23 0.93
C GLU A 73 2.67 -10.68 1.39
N ALA A 74 3.55 -11.59 0.98
CA ALA A 74 3.51 -12.99 1.36
C ALA A 74 3.57 -13.17 2.88
N ARG A 75 4.41 -12.41 3.60
CA ARG A 75 4.46 -12.44 5.06
C ARG A 75 3.16 -11.95 5.70
N GLN A 76 2.55 -10.89 5.17
CA GLN A 76 1.29 -10.36 5.68
C GLN A 76 0.15 -11.34 5.44
N THR A 77 0.04 -11.90 4.23
CA THR A 77 -0.94 -12.93 3.89
C THR A 77 -0.78 -14.17 4.75
N LEU A 78 0.44 -14.71 4.90
CA LEU A 78 0.66 -15.90 5.74
C LEU A 78 0.31 -15.64 7.20
N ARG A 79 0.57 -14.43 7.72
CA ARG A 79 0.13 -14.05 9.08
C ARG A 79 -1.39 -14.03 9.18
N PHE A 80 -2.07 -13.37 8.25
CA PHE A 80 -3.53 -13.33 8.20
C PHE A 80 -4.13 -14.75 8.13
N LEU A 81 -3.62 -15.59 7.24
CA LEU A 81 -4.08 -16.98 7.11
C LEU A 81 -3.81 -17.76 8.39
N SER A 82 -2.63 -17.61 8.99
CA SER A 82 -2.31 -18.26 10.27
C SER A 82 -3.29 -17.88 11.38
N ASP A 83 -3.62 -16.60 11.48
CA ASP A 83 -4.60 -16.11 12.46
C ASP A 83 -6.01 -16.65 12.16
N ARG A 84 -6.38 -16.82 10.88
CA ARG A 84 -7.65 -17.48 10.50
C ARG A 84 -7.70 -18.95 10.90
N PHE A 85 -6.65 -19.72 10.64
CA PHE A 85 -6.59 -21.12 11.05
C PHE A 85 -6.65 -21.28 12.58
N ARG A 86 -5.99 -20.39 13.34
CA ARG A 86 -6.13 -20.35 14.80
C ARG A 86 -7.55 -20.01 15.23
N SER A 87 -8.17 -19.02 14.60
CA SER A 87 -9.56 -18.64 14.85
C SER A 87 -10.52 -19.81 14.61
N PHE A 88 -10.38 -20.53 13.49
CA PHE A 88 -11.21 -21.71 13.21
C PHE A 88 -11.09 -22.76 14.32
N HIS A 89 -9.86 -23.01 14.77
CA HIS A 89 -9.60 -23.94 15.85
C HIS A 89 -10.21 -23.48 17.17
N ASP A 90 -9.86 -22.27 17.62
CA ASP A 90 -10.18 -21.78 18.96
C ASP A 90 -11.68 -21.45 19.14
N SER A 91 -12.36 -21.00 18.07
CA SER A 91 -13.75 -20.55 18.18
C SER A 91 -14.79 -21.54 17.65
N GLU A 92 -14.46 -22.30 16.60
CA GLU A 92 -15.43 -23.22 15.96
C GLU A 92 -15.08 -24.69 16.16
N GLY A 93 -13.83 -25.01 16.54
CA GLY A 93 -13.33 -26.36 16.69
C GLY A 93 -13.18 -27.06 15.35
N ILE A 94 -11.93 -27.26 14.90
CA ILE A 94 -11.64 -28.00 13.67
C ILE A 94 -11.91 -29.49 13.91
N VAL A 95 -12.89 -30.04 13.20
CA VAL A 95 -13.27 -31.46 13.27
C VAL A 95 -12.47 -32.28 12.27
N LYS A 96 -12.27 -31.74 11.07
CA LYS A 96 -11.53 -32.39 9.99
C LYS A 96 -10.87 -31.35 9.10
N MET A 97 -9.67 -31.66 8.64
CA MET A 97 -8.97 -30.85 7.65
C MET A 97 -8.39 -31.77 6.58
N ASP A 98 -8.64 -31.42 5.32
CA ASP A 98 -7.96 -31.99 4.15
C ASP A 98 -7.30 -30.86 3.35
N SER A 99 -6.61 -31.17 2.25
CA SER A 99 -5.90 -30.17 1.46
C SER A 99 -6.81 -29.21 0.67
N SER A 100 -8.14 -29.39 0.74
CA SER A 100 -9.13 -28.66 -0.07
C SER A 100 -10.22 -27.97 0.75
N SER A 101 -10.53 -28.50 1.94
CA SER A 101 -11.53 -27.99 2.85
C SER A 101 -11.14 -28.14 4.32
N ILE A 102 -11.69 -27.23 5.12
CA ILE A 102 -11.55 -27.21 6.57
C ILE A 102 -12.96 -27.32 7.13
N ALA A 103 -13.29 -28.44 7.77
CA ALA A 103 -14.56 -28.65 8.43
C ALA A 103 -14.42 -28.32 9.92
N CYS A 104 -15.10 -27.28 10.34
CA CYS A 104 -15.30 -26.93 11.74
C CYS A 104 -16.65 -27.46 12.23
N THR A 105 -16.93 -27.37 13.53
CA THR A 105 -18.18 -27.87 14.12
C THR A 105 -19.43 -27.24 13.47
N SER A 106 -19.35 -25.97 13.07
CA SER A 106 -20.50 -25.18 12.58
C SER A 106 -20.45 -24.84 11.09
N ARG A 107 -19.26 -24.81 10.47
CA ARG A 107 -19.06 -24.37 9.08
C ARG A 107 -17.97 -25.17 8.38
N THR A 108 -18.08 -25.22 7.05
CA THR A 108 -16.98 -25.67 6.19
C THR A 108 -16.39 -24.50 5.42
N TYR A 109 -15.06 -24.42 5.42
CA TYR A 109 -14.31 -23.41 4.68
C TYR A 109 -13.51 -24.03 3.55
N LYS A 110 -13.36 -23.28 2.45
CA LYS A 110 -12.53 -23.64 1.29
C LYS A 110 -11.76 -22.44 0.78
N PHE A 111 -10.63 -22.72 0.17
CA PHE A 111 -9.87 -21.71 -0.56
C PHE A 111 -10.15 -21.84 -2.05
N ASP A 112 -10.55 -20.74 -2.67
CA ASP A 112 -10.90 -20.68 -4.08
C ASP A 112 -9.94 -19.73 -4.82
N LYS A 113 -9.42 -20.18 -5.95
CA LYS A 113 -8.47 -19.44 -6.78
C LYS A 113 -9.22 -18.92 -8.00
N ARG A 114 -9.30 -17.60 -8.15
CA ARG A 114 -10.10 -16.98 -9.20
C ARG A 114 -9.27 -15.99 -10.00
N LYS A 115 -9.61 -15.83 -11.28
CA LYS A 115 -9.00 -14.76 -12.09
C LYS A 115 -9.34 -13.41 -11.44
N SER A 116 -8.35 -12.54 -11.32
CA SER A 116 -8.57 -11.23 -10.68
C SER A 116 -9.59 -10.41 -11.46
N SER A 117 -10.43 -9.68 -10.72
CA SER A 117 -11.39 -8.73 -11.30
C SER A 117 -10.73 -7.60 -12.09
N SER A 118 -9.46 -7.29 -11.79
CA SER A 118 -8.61 -6.36 -12.54
C SER A 118 -8.25 -6.87 -13.95
N GLY A 119 -8.51 -8.15 -14.22
CA GLY A 119 -8.13 -8.83 -15.46
C GLY A 119 -6.68 -9.34 -15.47
N VAL A 120 -5.88 -9.03 -14.45
CA VAL A 120 -4.45 -9.38 -14.36
C VAL A 120 -4.20 -10.22 -13.11
N GLY A 121 -3.59 -11.39 -13.30
CA GLY A 121 -3.24 -12.30 -12.21
C GLY A 121 -4.43 -13.06 -11.61
N THR A 122 -4.21 -13.56 -10.40
CA THR A 122 -5.13 -14.47 -9.70
C THR A 122 -5.32 -14.00 -8.27
N ASP A 123 -6.56 -14.07 -7.81
CA ASP A 123 -7.00 -13.76 -6.45
C ASP A 123 -7.20 -15.06 -5.66
N LEU A 124 -6.98 -15.01 -4.35
CA LEU A 124 -7.31 -16.09 -3.41
C LEU A 124 -8.48 -15.65 -2.54
N PHE A 125 -9.55 -16.43 -2.53
CA PHE A 125 -10.70 -16.22 -1.65
C PHE A 125 -10.81 -17.35 -0.64
N LEU A 126 -11.15 -17.00 0.60
CA LEU A 126 -11.68 -17.93 1.58
C LEU A 126 -13.20 -17.86 1.50
N VAL A 127 -13.83 -19.00 1.25
CA VAL A 127 -15.28 -19.12 1.06
C VAL A 127 -15.83 -20.10 2.09
N ASP A 128 -16.91 -19.71 2.77
CA ASP A 128 -17.65 -20.64 3.63
C ASP A 128 -18.81 -21.32 2.87
N ASP A 129 -19.38 -22.36 3.47
CA ASP A 129 -20.55 -23.08 2.95
C ASP A 129 -21.81 -22.22 2.79
N SER A 130 -21.85 -21.06 3.44
CA SER A 130 -22.94 -20.08 3.34
C SER A 130 -22.72 -19.08 2.19
N GLY A 131 -21.60 -19.18 1.46
CA GLY A 131 -21.25 -18.30 0.35
C GLY A 131 -20.66 -16.96 0.78
N ASN A 132 -20.26 -16.78 2.04
CA ASN A 132 -19.52 -15.60 2.46
C ASN A 132 -18.08 -15.72 1.97
N GLU A 133 -17.58 -14.65 1.35
CA GLU A 133 -16.26 -14.63 0.74
C GLU A 133 -15.36 -13.61 1.43
N THR A 134 -14.12 -13.99 1.68
CA THR A 134 -13.07 -13.11 2.20
C THR A 134 -11.86 -13.15 1.27
N LEU A 135 -11.52 -12.02 0.67
CA LEU A 135 -10.32 -11.88 -0.16
C LEU A 135 -9.06 -12.00 0.71
N CYS A 136 -8.18 -12.95 0.38
CA CYS A 136 -6.94 -13.23 1.09
C CYS A 136 -5.70 -12.71 0.35
N VAL A 137 -5.73 -12.77 -0.99
CA VAL A 137 -4.66 -12.31 -1.89
C VAL A 137 -5.31 -11.68 -3.12
N SER A 138 -4.78 -10.56 -3.59
CA SER A 138 -5.31 -9.82 -4.74
C SER A 138 -4.28 -9.74 -5.86
N GLY A 139 -4.60 -10.31 -7.02
CA GLY A 139 -3.90 -10.14 -8.30
C GLY A 139 -2.48 -10.73 -8.36
N SER A 140 -1.98 -11.29 -7.27
CA SER A 140 -0.58 -11.70 -7.10
C SER A 140 -0.44 -13.19 -6.78
N LEU A 141 -1.53 -13.96 -6.70
CA LEU A 141 -1.45 -15.38 -6.37
C LEU A 141 -0.79 -16.16 -7.52
N GLY A 142 0.37 -16.75 -7.24
CA GLY A 142 0.93 -17.81 -8.07
C GLY A 142 0.34 -19.16 -7.68
N ASP A 143 0.46 -19.50 -6.39
CA ASP A 143 -0.11 -20.72 -5.83
C ASP A 143 -0.34 -20.63 -4.31
N PHE A 144 -1.25 -21.45 -3.81
CA PHE A 144 -1.48 -21.65 -2.37
C PHE A 144 -1.86 -23.10 -2.11
N GLU A 145 -1.16 -23.68 -1.14
CA GLU A 145 -1.40 -25.04 -0.64
C GLU A 145 -1.38 -25.01 0.89
N TYR A 146 -2.11 -25.92 1.50
CA TYR A 146 -2.02 -26.18 2.93
C TYR A 146 -2.11 -27.67 3.21
N GLU A 147 -1.38 -28.10 4.22
CA GLU A 147 -1.23 -29.51 4.58
C GLU A 147 -1.46 -29.68 6.09
N PRO A 148 -2.47 -30.45 6.51
CA PRO A 148 -2.74 -30.67 7.93
C PRO A 148 -1.62 -31.48 8.57
N ILE A 149 -1.19 -31.04 9.75
CA ILE A 149 -0.21 -31.76 10.57
C ILE A 149 -0.99 -32.54 11.62
N SER A 150 -0.94 -33.87 11.53
CA SER A 150 -1.70 -34.76 12.40
C SER A 150 -0.78 -35.64 13.25
N LEU A 151 -1.13 -35.77 14.54
CA LEU A 151 -0.47 -36.68 15.48
C LEU A 151 -1.52 -37.63 16.05
N ALA A 152 -1.31 -38.95 15.92
CA ALA A 152 -2.25 -39.98 16.37
C ALA A 152 -3.71 -39.78 15.90
N GLY A 153 -3.89 -39.26 14.67
CA GLY A 153 -5.22 -38.99 14.08
C GLY A 153 -5.86 -37.66 14.51
N ILE A 154 -5.20 -36.87 15.35
CA ILE A 154 -5.65 -35.54 15.77
C ILE A 154 -4.89 -34.48 14.99
N VAL A 155 -5.60 -33.49 14.44
CA VAL A 155 -4.98 -32.34 13.77
C VAL A 155 -4.36 -31.42 14.83
N VAL A 156 -3.04 -31.32 14.86
CA VAL A 156 -2.27 -30.51 15.82
C VAL A 156 -1.68 -29.24 15.21
N GLY A 157 -1.83 -29.07 13.90
CA GLY A 157 -1.40 -27.88 13.20
C GLY A 157 -1.68 -27.94 11.70
N VAL A 158 -1.16 -26.96 10.98
CA VAL A 158 -1.20 -26.89 9.52
C VAL A 158 0.07 -26.24 9.00
N GLU A 159 0.63 -26.78 7.92
CA GLU A 159 1.65 -26.12 7.12
C GLU A 159 0.97 -25.35 5.97
N LEU A 160 1.33 -24.08 5.80
CA LEU A 160 0.85 -23.21 4.74
C LEU A 160 1.99 -22.91 3.78
N ARG A 161 1.79 -23.14 2.48
CA ARG A 161 2.74 -22.81 1.42
C ARG A 161 2.09 -21.78 0.49
N LEU A 162 2.74 -20.63 0.36
CA LEU A 162 2.25 -19.51 -0.45
C LEU A 162 3.31 -19.13 -1.48
N HIS A 163 2.87 -19.04 -2.73
CA HIS A 163 3.64 -18.50 -3.82
C HIS A 163 2.93 -17.26 -4.37
N LEU A 164 3.59 -16.11 -4.28
CA LEU A 164 3.12 -14.87 -4.88
C LEU A 164 4.01 -14.48 -6.07
N GLN A 165 3.38 -14.02 -7.14
CA GLN A 165 4.02 -13.51 -8.33
C GLN A 165 3.32 -12.21 -8.77
N LYS A 166 4.02 -11.09 -8.64
CA LYS A 166 3.55 -9.77 -9.10
C LYS A 166 3.58 -9.74 -10.63
N VAL A 167 2.45 -9.36 -11.21
CA VAL A 167 2.23 -9.29 -12.65
C VAL A 167 1.71 -7.90 -13.04
N GLY A 168 1.72 -7.58 -14.34
CA GLY A 168 1.25 -6.29 -14.86
C GLY A 168 2.25 -5.14 -14.68
N GLU A 169 1.78 -3.91 -14.87
CA GLU A 169 2.62 -2.70 -14.84
C GLU A 169 3.29 -2.48 -13.48
N GLU A 170 2.64 -2.88 -12.39
CA GLU A 170 3.20 -2.78 -11.03
C GLU A 170 4.51 -3.59 -10.89
N SER A 171 4.58 -4.77 -11.53
CA SER A 171 5.78 -5.61 -11.52
C SER A 171 6.98 -4.93 -12.19
N ALA A 172 6.75 -4.08 -13.20
CA ALA A 172 7.81 -3.37 -13.92
C ALA A 172 8.51 -2.33 -13.02
N THR A 173 7.80 -1.80 -12.02
CA THR A 173 8.34 -0.83 -11.05
C THR A 173 9.13 -1.50 -9.91
N LEU A 174 8.95 -2.81 -9.72
CA LEU A 174 9.62 -3.59 -8.68
C LEU A 174 11.00 -4.09 -9.13
N ARG A 175 11.91 -4.23 -8.15
CA ARG A 175 13.18 -4.92 -8.34
C ARG A 175 12.91 -6.39 -8.67
N PRO A 176 13.76 -7.07 -9.47
CA PRO A 176 13.55 -8.47 -9.81
C PRO A 176 13.31 -9.38 -8.59
N MET A 177 14.05 -9.17 -7.50
CA MET A 177 13.94 -9.95 -6.26
C MET A 177 12.62 -9.71 -5.50
N ASP A 178 11.89 -8.64 -5.79
CA ASP A 178 10.65 -8.26 -5.13
C ASP A 178 9.40 -8.67 -5.94
N ARG A 179 9.58 -9.30 -7.10
CA ARG A 179 8.48 -9.69 -8.00
C ARG A 179 7.88 -11.05 -7.66
N GLU A 180 8.64 -11.94 -7.04
CA GLU A 180 8.19 -13.29 -6.70
C GLU A 180 8.55 -13.59 -5.24
N ALA A 181 7.71 -14.34 -4.55
CA ALA A 181 7.98 -14.85 -3.22
C ALA A 181 7.37 -16.23 -3.03
N LYS A 182 8.18 -17.18 -2.56
CA LYS A 182 7.74 -18.49 -2.10
C LYS A 182 8.03 -18.59 -0.61
N MET A 183 6.99 -18.80 0.19
CA MET A 183 7.09 -18.81 1.65
C MET A 183 6.28 -19.95 2.23
N THR A 184 6.80 -20.52 3.30
CA THR A 184 6.16 -21.57 4.08
C THR A 184 6.08 -21.13 5.53
N THR A 185 4.97 -21.41 6.20
CA THR A 185 4.83 -21.23 7.64
C THR A 185 4.05 -22.40 8.22
N GLN A 186 4.30 -22.70 9.50
CA GLN A 186 3.55 -23.71 10.23
C GLN A 186 2.76 -23.04 11.36
N VAL A 187 1.54 -23.52 11.56
CA VAL A 187 0.63 -23.04 12.59
C VAL A 187 0.34 -24.21 13.51
N CYS A 188 0.75 -24.11 14.77
CA CYS A 188 0.39 -25.09 15.80
C CYS A 188 -0.96 -24.72 16.40
N PHE A 189 -1.79 -25.73 16.65
CA PHE A 189 -3.07 -25.61 17.33
C PHE A 189 -2.90 -25.99 18.81
N ALA A 190 -3.55 -25.24 19.70
CA ALA A 190 -3.55 -25.58 21.11
C ALA A 190 -4.35 -26.88 21.34
N PRO A 191 -3.91 -27.80 22.22
CA PRO A 191 -4.69 -28.99 22.52
C PRO A 191 -6.06 -28.60 23.06
N GLN A 192 -7.14 -29.06 22.43
CA GLN A 192 -8.48 -28.96 23.00
C GLN A 192 -8.66 -30.12 23.97
N PHE A 193 -8.35 -29.90 25.25
CA PHE A 193 -8.70 -30.87 26.28
C PHE A 193 -10.23 -30.85 26.44
N MET A 194 -10.92 -31.83 25.86
CA MET A 194 -12.29 -32.12 26.29
C MET A 194 -12.21 -32.58 27.74
N VAL A 195 -12.59 -31.71 28.67
CA VAL A 195 -12.91 -32.12 30.03
C VAL A 195 -14.24 -32.87 29.94
N THR A 196 -14.17 -34.19 29.73
CA THR A 196 -15.34 -35.05 29.94
C THR A 196 -15.75 -34.94 31.41
N PRO A 197 -17.00 -34.53 31.72
CA PRO A 197 -17.51 -34.45 33.09
C PRO A 197 -17.63 -35.83 33.75
#